data_AF-Q71IY3-F1
#
_entry.id   AF-Q71IY3-F1
#
_cell.length_a   1.000
_cell.length_b   1.000
_cell.length_c   1.000
_cell.angle_alpha   90.00
_cell.angle_beta   90.00
_cell.angle_gamma   90.00
#
_symmetry.space_group_name_H-M   'P 1'
#
loop_
_entity.id
_entity.type
_entity.pdbx_description
1 polymer ?
#
loop_
_entity_poly.entity_id
_entity_poly.type
_entity_poly.pdbx_seq_one_letter_code
_entity_poly.pdbx_strand_id
1 'polypeptide(L)' 'GSQEFFINKAIGWALRDYSKTNPAWVREYVASRDLSALSRREGSKYI' A
#
# COMPACT_ATOMS: atom_id res chain seq x y z
N GLY A 1 8.21 1.43 -8.83
CA GLY A 1 6.75 1.15 -9.06
C GLY A 1 6.40 1.13 -10.55
N SER A 2 5.41 0.33 -10.99
CA SER A 2 4.98 0.27 -12.41
C SER A 2 4.26 1.55 -12.86
N GLN A 3 4.19 1.84 -14.16
CA GLN A 3 3.42 2.98 -14.69
C GLN A 3 1.91 2.66 -14.85
N GLU A 4 1.49 1.45 -14.52
CA GLU A 4 0.11 1.00 -14.72
C GLU A 4 -0.78 1.43 -13.55
N PHE A 5 -1.77 2.29 -13.85
CA PHE A 5 -2.69 2.84 -12.85
C PHE A 5 -3.42 1.74 -12.05
N PHE A 6 -4.00 0.75 -12.73
CA PHE A 6 -4.83 -0.27 -12.09
C PHE A 6 -4.01 -1.23 -11.20
N ILE A 7 -2.80 -1.58 -11.60
CA ILE A 7 -1.90 -2.41 -10.78
C ILE A 7 -1.53 -1.66 -9.49
N ASN A 8 -1.11 -0.41 -9.61
CA ASN A 8 -0.77 0.40 -8.45
C ASN A 8 -1.97 0.60 -7.50
N LYS A 9 -3.18 0.76 -8.06
CA LYS A 9 -4.41 0.87 -7.28
C LYS A 9 -4.72 -0.44 -6.54
N ALA A 10 -4.61 -1.57 -7.22
CA ALA A 10 -4.86 -2.90 -6.63
C ALA A 10 -3.89 -3.20 -5.49
N ILE A 11 -2.59 -2.91 -5.65
CA ILE A 11 -1.60 -3.03 -4.58
C ILE A 11 -2.01 -2.20 -3.37
N GLY A 12 -2.38 -0.93 -3.59
CA GLY A 12 -2.82 -0.04 -2.54
C GLY A 12 -4.05 -0.54 -1.79
N TRP A 13 -5.04 -1.08 -2.50
CA TRP A 13 -6.25 -1.65 -1.90
C TRP A 13 -5.96 -2.92 -1.10
N ALA A 14 -5.13 -3.83 -1.60
CA ALA A 14 -4.73 -5.03 -0.86
C ALA A 14 -4.04 -4.67 0.46
N LEU A 15 -3.10 -3.71 0.43
CA LEU A 15 -2.42 -3.24 1.65
C LEU A 15 -3.39 -2.56 2.62
N ARG A 16 -4.32 -1.75 2.11
CA ARG A 16 -5.32 -1.06 2.93
C ARG A 16 -6.32 -2.01 3.56
N ASP A 17 -6.69 -3.09 2.87
CA ASP A 17 -7.58 -4.09 3.44
C ASP A 17 -6.88 -4.90 4.52
N TYR A 18 -5.63 -5.31 4.25
CA TYR A 18 -4.83 -6.05 5.21
C TYR A 18 -4.43 -5.23 6.45
N SER A 19 -4.34 -3.90 6.34
CA SER A 19 -4.05 -3.04 7.50
C SER A 19 -5.11 -3.10 8.60
N LYS A 20 -6.34 -3.53 8.28
CA LYS A 20 -7.38 -3.83 9.27
C LYS A 20 -7.02 -5.02 10.16
N THR A 21 -6.18 -5.92 9.65
CA THR A 21 -5.71 -7.12 10.37
C THR A 21 -4.37 -6.87 11.04
N ASN A 22 -3.39 -6.29 10.34
CA ASN A 22 -2.07 -5.99 10.88
C ASN A 22 -1.52 -4.63 10.41
N PRO A 23 -1.89 -3.53 11.09
CA PRO A 23 -1.48 -2.19 10.68
C PRO A 23 0.02 -1.92 10.82
N ALA A 24 0.67 -2.53 11.84
CA ALA A 24 2.11 -2.36 12.06
C ALA A 24 2.92 -2.96 10.91
N TRP A 25 2.57 -4.18 10.47
CA TRP A 25 3.22 -4.82 9.33
C TRP A 25 3.04 -4.00 8.04
N VAL A 26 1.85 -3.48 7.77
CA VAL A 26 1.62 -2.65 6.57
C VAL A 26 2.46 -1.37 6.62
N ARG A 27 2.59 -0.73 7.79
CA ARG A 27 3.45 0.45 7.97
C ARG A 27 4.90 0.15 7.63
N GLU A 28 5.45 -0.93 8.17
CA GLU A 28 6.83 -1.37 7.89
C GLU A 28 7.02 -1.74 6.42
N TYR A 29 6.06 -2.44 5.82
CA TYR A 29 6.11 -2.85 4.42
C TYR A 29 6.11 -1.64 3.47
N VAL A 30 5.22 -0.69 3.68
CA VAL A 30 5.10 0.53 2.86
C VAL A 30 6.36 1.41 2.98
N ALA A 31 6.98 1.44 4.15
CA ALA A 31 8.21 2.19 4.40
C ALA A 31 9.46 1.52 3.79
N SER A 32 9.50 0.18 3.77
CA SER A 32 10.69 -0.58 3.34
C SER A 32 10.75 -0.92 1.84
N ARG A 33 9.64 -0.80 1.11
CA ARG A 33 9.55 -1.19 -0.31
C ARG A 33 9.45 0.01 -1.25
N ASP A 34 9.94 -0.14 -2.49
CA ASP A 34 9.69 0.85 -3.54
C ASP A 34 8.31 0.66 -4.20
N LEU A 35 7.29 1.25 -3.58
CA LEU A 35 5.94 1.34 -4.11
C LEU A 35 5.72 2.65 -4.90
N SER A 36 4.80 2.63 -5.85
CA SER A 36 4.35 3.89 -6.47
C SER A 36 3.74 4.81 -5.41
N ALA A 37 3.80 6.12 -5.64
CA ALA A 37 3.18 7.10 -4.73
C ALA A 37 1.69 6.83 -4.50
N LEU A 38 0.97 6.35 -5.53
CA LEU A 38 -0.43 5.94 -5.43
C LEU A 38 -0.60 4.76 -4.48
N SER A 39 0.15 3.68 -4.65
CA SER A 39 0.05 2.49 -3.81
C SER A 39 0.35 2.80 -2.35
N ARG A 40 1.37 3.64 -2.07
CA ARG A 40 1.68 4.08 -0.70
C ARG A 40 0.52 4.82 -0.07
N ARG A 41 -0.01 5.85 -0.76
CA ARG A 41 -1.11 6.68 -0.25
C ARG A 41 -2.38 5.86 0.02
N GLU A 42 -2.71 4.93 -0.87
CA GLU A 42 -3.88 4.07 -0.68
C GLU A 42 -3.66 3.09 0.48
N GLY A 43 -2.51 2.41 0.52
CA GLY A 43 -2.19 1.41 1.54
C GLY A 43 -2.02 1.98 2.94
N SER A 44 -1.54 3.21 3.06
CA SER A 44 -1.31 3.89 4.35
C SER A 44 -2.52 4.69 4.87
N LYS A 45 -3.70 4.58 4.24
CA LYS A 45 -4.83 5.47 4.56
C LYS A 45 -5.32 5.39 6.02
N TYR A 46 -5.09 4.28 6.71
CA TYR A 46 -5.57 4.03 8.07
C TYR A 46 -4.46 3.76 9.09
N ILE A 47 -3.21 4.08 8.74
CA ILE A 47 -2.01 3.84 9.57
C ILE A 47 -1.11 5.06 9.58
#